data_AF-A0A0U5IB69-F1
#
_entry.id   AF-A0A0U5IB69-F1
#
_cell.length_a   1.000
_cell.length_b   1.000
_cell.length_c   1.000
_cell.angle_alpha   90.00
_cell.angle_beta   90.00
_cell.angle_gamma   90.00
#
_symmetry.space_group_name_H-M   'P 1'
#
loop_
_entity.id
_entity.type
_entity.pdbx_description
1 polymer ?
#
loop_
_entity_poly.entity_id
_entity_poly.type
_entity_poly.pdbx_seq_one_letter_code
_entity_poly.pdbx_strand_id
1 'polypeptide(L)'
;MGAVPGLVSELAFTMAEGEISEPLSSPSGYHIIKLTEIKAATPADVVQTNARHILIRTNELVSDDDAKRRLEQLRMRIVGGEDFAALARSNSDDTGSALKGGDLGWVNPGDTVPDFEEAMNALPPNGVSEPFQSPFGWHIVQVIERRNQDKEGEFMRIKAREALQRRKAEEATEEWLRQLRDEAYVEIRLDEDDQQ
;
A
#
# COMPACT_ATOMS: atom_id res chain seq x y z
N MET A 1 15.06 8.75 -15.53
CA MET A 1 14.39 7.57 -16.09
C MET A 1 13.73 8.02 -17.37
N GLY A 2 14.20 7.54 -18.53
CA GLY A 2 13.62 7.92 -19.82
C GLY A 2 12.24 7.29 -19.99
N ALA A 3 11.28 8.06 -20.50
CA ALA A 3 9.96 7.54 -20.83
C ALA A 3 10.10 6.44 -21.88
N VAL A 4 9.49 5.28 -21.62
CA VAL A 4 9.44 4.17 -22.56
C VAL A 4 8.58 4.60 -23.75
N PRO A 5 9.10 4.58 -25.00
CA PRO A 5 8.30 4.92 -26.18
C PRO A 5 7.05 4.04 -26.28
N GLY A 6 5.91 4.58 -26.72
CA GLY A 6 4.63 3.86 -26.77
C GLY A 6 4.71 2.51 -27.52
N LEU A 7 5.51 2.45 -28.57
CA LEU A 7 5.77 1.27 -29.39
C LEU A 7 6.38 0.09 -28.61
N VAL A 8 7.16 0.38 -27.56
CA VAL A 8 7.74 -0.61 -26.65
C VAL A 8 6.68 -1.14 -25.68
N SER A 9 5.74 -0.28 -25.26
CA SER A 9 4.68 -0.66 -24.31
C SER A 9 3.69 -1.63 -24.93
N GLU A 10 3.27 -1.41 -26.18
CA GLU A 10 2.30 -2.29 -26.86
C GLU A 10 2.88 -3.69 -27.09
N LEU A 11 4.14 -3.77 -27.51
CA LEU A 11 4.80 -5.04 -27.74
C LEU A 11 5.01 -5.83 -26.44
N ALA A 12 5.33 -5.15 -25.34
CA ALA A 12 5.53 -5.79 -24.04
C ALA A 12 4.28 -6.52 -23.52
N PHE A 13 3.07 -6.15 -23.96
CA PHE A 13 1.83 -6.84 -23.58
C PHE A 13 1.59 -8.14 -24.36
N THR A 14 2.27 -8.36 -25.48
CA THR A 14 2.13 -9.55 -26.32
C THR A 14 3.32 -10.50 -26.23
N MET A 15 4.44 -10.06 -25.64
CA MET A 15 5.66 -10.86 -25.48
C MET A 15 5.55 -11.82 -24.29
N ALA A 16 6.13 -13.00 -24.42
CA ALA A 16 6.35 -13.94 -23.33
C ALA A 16 7.57 -13.52 -22.49
N GLU A 17 7.61 -13.94 -21.23
CA GLU A 17 8.77 -13.73 -20.38
C GLU A 17 10.03 -14.38 -20.99
N GLY A 18 11.11 -13.61 -21.05
CA GLY A 18 12.38 -14.00 -21.67
C GLY A 18 12.46 -13.75 -23.18
N GLU A 19 11.35 -13.42 -23.85
CA GLU A 19 11.27 -13.20 -25.30
C GLU A 19 12.02 -11.92 -25.73
N ILE A 20 12.63 -11.98 -26.91
CA ILE A 20 13.34 -10.86 -27.55
C ILE A 20 12.56 -10.44 -28.79
N SER A 21 12.28 -9.15 -28.93
CA SER A 21 11.54 -8.59 -30.07
C SER A 21 12.34 -8.65 -31.37
N GLU A 22 11.63 -8.59 -32.49
CA GLU A 22 12.23 -8.18 -33.76
C GLU A 22 12.69 -6.70 -33.69
N PRO A 23 13.62 -6.25 -34.58
CA PRO A 23 14.08 -4.87 -34.61
C PRO A 23 12.94 -3.88 -34.94
N LEU A 24 12.64 -2.99 -34.01
CA LEU A 24 11.60 -1.99 -34.13
C LEU A 24 12.17 -0.70 -34.69
N SER A 25 11.58 -0.17 -35.77
CA SER A 25 11.96 1.12 -36.32
C SER A 25 11.28 2.27 -35.59
N SER A 26 12.04 3.31 -35.24
CA SER A 26 11.56 4.54 -34.62
C SER A 26 12.22 5.76 -35.28
N PRO A 27 11.69 6.99 -35.09
CA PRO A 27 12.32 8.20 -35.59
C PRO A 27 13.77 8.41 -35.10
N SER A 28 14.17 7.76 -34.01
CA SER A 28 15.52 7.82 -33.45
C SER A 28 16.41 6.61 -33.79
N GLY A 29 15.97 5.70 -34.68
CA GLY A 29 16.70 4.48 -35.06
C GLY A 29 15.99 3.17 -34.70
N TYR A 30 16.75 2.07 -34.65
CA TYR A 30 16.21 0.72 -34.40
C TYR A 30 16.36 0.30 -32.92
N HIS A 31 15.34 -0.36 -32.36
CA HIS A 31 15.33 -0.86 -30.99
C HIS A 31 15.04 -2.37 -30.94
N ILE A 32 15.67 -3.08 -30.01
CA ILE A 32 15.38 -4.48 -29.69
C ILE A 32 15.08 -4.56 -28.19
N ILE A 33 13.98 -5.21 -27.81
CA ILE A 33 13.51 -5.31 -26.44
C ILE A 33 13.61 -6.76 -26.00
N LYS A 34 14.03 -7.00 -24.76
CA LYS A 34 13.90 -8.30 -24.10
C LYS A 34 12.97 -8.16 -22.91
N LEU A 35 11.91 -8.96 -22.86
CA LEU A 35 11.05 -9.00 -21.67
C LEU A 35 11.75 -9.82 -20.59
N THR A 36 12.22 -9.18 -19.53
CA THR A 36 13.00 -9.88 -18.49
C THR A 36 12.11 -10.57 -17.46
N GLU A 37 11.03 -9.91 -17.04
CA GLU A 37 10.15 -10.37 -15.98
C GLU A 37 8.80 -9.65 -16.11
N ILE A 38 7.69 -10.36 -15.91
CA ILE A 38 6.34 -9.77 -15.80
C ILE A 38 5.95 -9.76 -14.32
N LYS A 39 6.02 -8.60 -13.67
CA LYS A 39 5.48 -8.44 -12.32
C LYS A 39 4.01 -8.04 -12.40
N ALA A 40 3.12 -8.89 -11.91
CA ALA A 40 1.75 -8.49 -11.62
C ALA A 40 1.78 -7.33 -10.61
N ALA A 41 1.29 -6.17 -11.01
CA ALA A 41 1.22 -4.98 -10.16
C ALA A 41 -0.11 -4.92 -9.38
N THR A 42 -0.66 -6.08 -9.02
CA THR A 42 -1.88 -6.17 -8.22
C THR A 42 -1.51 -6.04 -6.74
N PRO A 43 -1.96 -4.99 -6.03
CA PRO A 43 -1.76 -4.92 -4.60
C PRO A 43 -2.54 -6.07 -3.95
N ALA A 44 -1.85 -6.94 -3.22
CA ALA A 44 -2.51 -8.01 -2.48
C ALA A 44 -3.53 -7.43 -1.48
N ASP A 45 -4.60 -8.20 -1.22
CA ASP A 45 -5.56 -7.88 -0.17
C ASP A 45 -4.82 -7.65 1.15
N VAL A 46 -5.04 -6.49 1.75
CA VAL A 46 -4.43 -6.14 3.03
C VAL A 46 -5.44 -6.40 4.13
N VAL A 47 -5.12 -7.33 5.02
CA VAL A 47 -5.90 -7.57 6.24
C VAL A 47 -5.60 -6.45 7.22
N GLN A 48 -6.60 -5.64 7.55
CA GLN A 48 -6.53 -4.67 8.64
C GLN A 48 -7.16 -5.26 9.90
N THR A 49 -6.54 -4.99 11.05
CA THR A 49 -7.02 -5.46 12.34
C THR A 49 -7.41 -4.27 13.20
N ASN A 50 -8.65 -4.25 13.70
CA ASN A 50 -9.08 -3.30 14.70
C ASN A 50 -8.69 -3.85 16.08
N ALA A 51 -7.84 -3.14 16.81
CA ALA A 51 -7.26 -3.63 18.04
C ALA A 51 -7.20 -2.56 19.14
N ARG A 52 -7.16 -3.02 20.38
CA ARG A 52 -6.90 -2.19 21.56
C ARG A 52 -5.87 -2.84 22.47
N HIS A 53 -5.11 -2.04 23.21
CA HIS A 53 -4.04 -2.55 24.06
C HIS A 53 -3.95 -1.84 25.41
N ILE A 54 -3.27 -2.49 26.35
CA ILE A 54 -2.80 -1.89 27.61
C ILE A 54 -1.29 -2.08 27.66
N LEU A 55 -0.55 -0.98 27.84
CA LEU A 55 0.90 -0.97 27.98
C LEU A 55 1.28 -0.69 29.43
N ILE A 56 2.21 -1.46 29.99
CA ILE A 56 2.93 -1.14 31.22
C ILE A 56 4.42 -0.96 30.88
N ARG A 57 4.94 0.26 31.05
CA ARG A 57 6.36 0.55 30.84
C ARG A 57 7.18 0.05 32.01
N THR A 58 8.28 -0.62 31.71
CA THR A 58 9.27 -1.00 32.72
C THR A 58 10.24 0.15 32.94
N ASN A 59 10.71 0.29 34.17
CA ASN A 59 11.64 1.34 34.60
C ASN A 59 12.35 0.87 35.89
N GLU A 60 13.16 1.73 36.51
CA GLU A 60 13.91 1.38 37.73
C GLU A 60 13.02 0.93 38.90
N LEU A 61 11.74 1.34 38.91
CA LEU A 61 10.75 1.00 39.94
C LEU A 61 9.81 -0.14 39.52
N VAL A 62 9.70 -0.43 38.23
CA VAL A 62 8.79 -1.44 37.67
C VAL A 62 9.61 -2.43 36.88
N SER A 63 9.87 -3.58 37.51
CA SER A 63 10.57 -4.69 36.86
C SER A 63 9.69 -5.37 35.80
N ASP A 64 10.32 -6.16 34.92
CA ASP A 64 9.62 -6.98 33.93
C ASP A 64 8.61 -7.93 34.59
N ASP A 65 8.97 -8.56 35.71
CA ASP A 65 8.09 -9.45 36.47
C ASP A 65 6.91 -8.70 37.10
N ASP A 66 7.10 -7.45 37.53
CA ASP A 66 6.02 -6.63 38.07
C ASP A 66 5.06 -6.18 36.98
N ALA A 67 5.59 -5.73 35.83
CA ALA A 67 4.79 -5.34 34.67
C ALA A 67 3.97 -6.52 34.16
N LYS A 68 4.60 -7.69 34.00
CA LYS A 68 3.93 -8.93 33.60
C LYS A 68 2.81 -9.30 34.57
N ARG A 69 3.09 -9.38 35.88
CA ARG A 69 2.07 -9.74 36.89
C ARG A 69 0.89 -8.76 36.92
N ARG A 70 1.14 -7.46 36.75
CA ARG A 70 0.06 -6.46 36.63
C ARG A 70 -0.83 -6.73 35.43
N LEU A 71 -0.23 -7.03 34.27
CA LEU A 71 -0.98 -7.35 33.07
C LEU A 71 -1.73 -8.68 33.16
N GLU A 72 -1.16 -9.70 33.80
CA GLU A 72 -1.86 -10.97 34.08
C GLU A 72 -3.13 -10.73 34.91
N GLN A 73 -3.05 -9.87 35.94
CA GLN A 73 -4.20 -9.48 36.76
C GLN A 73 -5.26 -8.72 35.96
N LEU A 74 -4.84 -7.75 35.13
CA LEU A 74 -5.75 -7.00 34.27
C LEU A 74 -6.42 -7.93 33.25
N ARG A 75 -5.67 -8.85 32.63
CA ARG A 75 -6.20 -9.84 31.71
C ARG A 75 -7.24 -10.74 32.37
N MET A 76 -6.99 -11.26 33.57
CA MET A 76 -7.97 -12.08 34.28
C MET A 76 -9.29 -11.33 34.51
N ARG A 77 -9.22 -10.04 34.82
CA ARG A 77 -10.40 -9.17 34.99
C ARG A 77 -11.15 -8.97 33.67
N ILE A 78 -10.43 -8.71 32.58
CA ILE A 78 -11.00 -8.58 31.23
C ILE A 78 -11.70 -9.87 30.81
N VAL A 79 -11.04 -11.02 30.98
CA VAL A 79 -11.60 -12.35 30.67
C VAL A 79 -12.79 -12.66 31.59
N GLY A 80 -12.78 -12.15 32.83
CA GLY A 80 -13.90 -12.20 33.76
C GLY A 80 -15.08 -11.27 33.41
N GLY A 81 -14.99 -10.49 32.32
CA GLY A 81 -16.06 -9.63 31.81
C GLY A 81 -15.98 -8.16 32.24
N GLU A 82 -14.89 -7.73 32.88
CA GLU A 82 -14.67 -6.32 33.17
C GLU A 82 -14.36 -5.52 31.89
N ASP A 83 -14.79 -4.26 31.84
CA ASP A 83 -14.59 -3.41 30.67
C ASP A 83 -13.09 -3.11 30.43
N PHE A 84 -12.58 -3.59 29.30
CA PHE A 84 -11.22 -3.31 28.85
C PHE A 84 -10.95 -1.81 28.75
N ALA A 85 -11.90 -1.02 28.23
CA ALA A 85 -11.67 0.40 27.99
C ALA A 85 -11.49 1.16 29.31
N ALA A 86 -12.26 0.83 30.35
CA ALA A 86 -12.06 1.34 31.69
C ALA A 86 -10.68 0.98 32.25
N LEU A 87 -10.27 -0.29 32.13
CA LEU A 87 -8.97 -0.75 32.61
C LEU A 87 -7.80 -0.10 31.86
N ALA A 88 -7.93 0.09 30.56
CA ALA A 88 -6.93 0.77 29.75
C ALA A 88 -6.77 2.23 30.14
N ARG A 89 -7.88 2.96 30.36
CA ARG A 89 -7.85 4.37 30.80
C ARG A 89 -7.12 4.55 32.12
N SER A 90 -7.27 3.63 33.07
CA SER A 90 -6.71 3.76 34.41
C SER A 90 -5.31 3.17 34.56
N ASN A 91 -4.90 2.22 33.71
CA ASN A 91 -3.66 1.46 33.91
C ASN A 91 -2.67 1.55 32.75
N SER A 92 -3.08 1.95 31.54
CA SER A 92 -2.17 1.97 30.38
C SER A 92 -1.25 3.19 30.43
N ASP A 93 0.05 2.95 30.29
CA ASP A 93 1.10 3.97 30.19
C ASP A 93 1.18 4.59 28.77
N ASP A 94 0.47 4.03 27.79
CA ASP A 94 0.32 4.65 26.48
C ASP A 94 -0.76 5.74 26.52
N THR A 95 -0.35 6.97 26.82
CA THR A 95 -1.25 8.12 26.96
C THR A 95 -2.06 8.44 25.70
N GLY A 96 -1.57 8.06 24.51
CA GLY A 96 -2.25 8.30 23.23
C GLY A 96 -3.50 7.45 23.03
N SER A 97 -3.44 6.18 23.44
CA SER A 97 -4.55 5.23 23.34
C SER A 97 -5.32 5.08 24.64
N ALA A 98 -4.68 5.23 25.81
CA ALA A 98 -5.28 5.02 27.13
C ALA A 98 -6.58 5.82 27.29
N LEU A 99 -6.57 7.11 26.94
CA LEU A 99 -7.74 7.99 27.02
C LEU A 99 -8.92 7.50 26.15
N LYS A 100 -8.61 6.83 25.04
CA LYS A 100 -9.58 6.21 24.13
C LYS A 100 -9.93 4.76 24.51
N GLY A 101 -9.55 4.33 25.71
CA GLY A 101 -9.79 2.95 26.16
C GLY A 101 -8.82 1.93 25.56
N GLY A 102 -7.61 2.36 25.24
CA GLY A 102 -6.57 1.54 24.63
C GLY A 102 -6.72 1.36 23.12
N ASP A 103 -7.68 2.05 22.50
CA ASP A 103 -8.01 1.90 21.08
C ASP A 103 -6.87 2.37 20.16
N LEU A 104 -6.43 1.47 19.27
CA LEU A 104 -5.44 1.73 18.22
C LEU A 104 -6.11 1.99 16.87
N GLY A 105 -7.42 1.75 16.74
CA GLY A 105 -8.13 1.80 15.47
C GLY A 105 -7.72 0.66 14.53
N TRP A 106 -7.84 0.90 13.22
CA TRP A 106 -7.48 -0.06 12.18
C TRP A 106 -5.98 -0.05 11.90
N VAL A 107 -5.31 -1.12 12.30
CA VAL A 107 -3.88 -1.36 12.14
C VAL A 107 -3.62 -2.11 10.82
N ASN A 108 -2.70 -1.63 10.01
CA ASN A 108 -2.19 -2.35 8.83
C ASN A 108 -1.00 -3.25 9.21
N PRO A 109 -0.70 -4.29 8.40
CA PRO A 109 0.55 -5.03 8.54
C PRO A 109 1.75 -4.09 8.47
N GLY A 110 2.66 -4.18 9.44
CA GLY A 110 3.84 -3.32 9.56
C GLY A 110 3.63 -1.97 10.26
N ASP A 111 2.40 -1.61 10.67
CA ASP A 111 2.16 -0.39 11.48
C ASP A 111 2.64 -0.53 12.93
N THR A 112 2.79 -1.78 13.41
CA THR A 112 3.24 -2.11 14.77
C THR A 112 4.59 -2.81 14.78
N VAL A 113 5.22 -2.88 15.95
CA VAL A 113 6.46 -3.66 16.12
C VAL A 113 6.21 -5.16 15.93
N PRO A 114 7.21 -5.94 15.47
CA PRO A 114 7.02 -7.36 15.14
C PRO A 114 6.40 -8.19 16.28
N ASP A 115 6.88 -8.02 17.52
CA ASP A 115 6.37 -8.77 18.68
C ASP A 115 4.88 -8.50 18.94
N PHE A 116 4.45 -7.25 18.73
CA PHE A 116 3.04 -6.85 18.88
C PHE A 116 2.19 -7.42 17.75
N GLU A 117 2.70 -7.34 16.52
CA GLU A 117 2.02 -7.86 15.34
C GLU A 117 1.82 -9.38 15.43
N GLU A 118 2.85 -10.12 15.88
CA GLU A 118 2.78 -11.57 16.09
C GLU A 118 1.71 -11.93 17.13
N ALA A 119 1.74 -11.28 18.30
CA ALA A 119 0.76 -11.52 19.37
C ALA A 119 -0.67 -11.18 18.93
N MET A 120 -0.86 -10.10 18.17
CA MET A 120 -2.15 -9.69 17.62
C MET A 120 -2.65 -10.68 16.55
N ASN A 121 -1.76 -11.15 15.67
CA ASN A 121 -2.10 -12.04 14.57
C ASN A 121 -2.49 -13.45 15.05
N ALA A 122 -1.88 -13.91 16.15
CA ALA A 122 -2.19 -15.20 16.79
C ALA A 122 -3.60 -15.27 17.42
N LEU A 123 -4.28 -14.13 17.61
CA LEU A 123 -5.58 -14.09 18.28
C LEU A 123 -6.76 -14.20 17.30
N PRO A 124 -7.85 -14.87 17.71
CA PRO A 124 -9.14 -14.73 17.04
C PRO A 124 -9.78 -13.37 17.34
N PRO A 125 -10.76 -12.91 16.54
CA PRO A 125 -11.60 -11.76 16.89
C PRO A 125 -12.22 -11.90 18.29
N ASN A 126 -12.27 -10.78 19.01
CA ASN A 126 -12.59 -10.64 20.43
C ASN A 126 -11.60 -11.30 21.42
N GLY A 127 -10.57 -11.98 20.95
CA GLY A 127 -9.55 -12.62 21.77
C GLY A 127 -8.61 -11.62 22.44
N VAL A 128 -8.10 -11.98 23.62
CA VAL A 128 -7.15 -11.19 24.42
C VAL A 128 -5.86 -12.00 24.58
N SER A 129 -4.71 -11.41 24.29
CA SER A 129 -3.40 -12.06 24.39
C SER A 129 -3.02 -12.37 25.84
N GLU A 130 -2.09 -13.30 26.01
CA GLU A 130 -1.24 -13.29 27.20
C GLU A 130 -0.34 -12.04 27.21
N PRO A 131 0.23 -11.64 28.35
CA PRO A 131 1.21 -10.56 28.40
C PRO A 131 2.46 -10.90 27.62
N PHE A 132 2.89 -9.98 26.76
CA PHE A 132 4.09 -10.11 25.95
C PHE A 132 4.94 -8.84 26.04
N GLN A 133 6.22 -8.98 25.76
CA GLN A 133 7.19 -7.88 25.83
C GLN A 133 7.43 -7.30 24.44
N SER A 134 7.58 -5.98 24.38
CA SER A 134 8.08 -5.25 23.21
C SER A 134 9.14 -4.24 23.66
N PRO A 135 9.81 -3.53 22.73
CA PRO A 135 10.74 -2.46 23.07
C PRO A 135 10.13 -1.33 23.92
N PHE A 136 8.81 -1.21 23.97
CA PHE A 136 8.11 -0.17 24.74
C PHE A 136 7.69 -0.60 26.15
N GLY A 137 7.89 -1.87 26.51
CA GLY A 137 7.47 -2.45 27.78
C GLY A 137 6.62 -3.70 27.58
N TRP A 138 5.71 -3.96 28.51
CA TRP A 138 4.83 -5.11 28.46
C TRP A 138 3.43 -4.72 28.01
N HIS A 139 2.81 -5.60 27.22
CA HIS A 139 1.53 -5.34 26.59
C HIS A 139 0.56 -6.50 26.79
N ILE A 140 -0.73 -6.19 26.81
CA ILE A 140 -1.79 -7.10 26.37
C ILE A 140 -2.55 -6.45 25.24
N VAL A 141 -2.94 -7.24 24.24
CA VAL A 141 -3.73 -6.78 23.11
C VAL A 141 -5.05 -7.54 23.04
N GLN A 142 -6.11 -6.84 22.67
CA GLN A 142 -7.38 -7.43 22.27
C GLN A 142 -7.67 -7.11 20.82
N VAL A 143 -7.95 -8.15 20.03
CA VAL A 143 -8.45 -8.00 18.67
C VAL A 143 -9.95 -7.80 18.75
N ILE A 144 -10.47 -6.71 18.20
CA ILE A 144 -11.91 -6.45 18.14
C ILE A 144 -12.48 -7.14 16.90
N GLU A 145 -11.91 -6.83 15.74
CA GLU A 145 -12.37 -7.34 14.44
C GLU A 145 -11.25 -7.28 13.39
N ARG A 146 -11.47 -7.95 12.26
CA ARG A 146 -10.58 -7.94 11.10
C ARG A 146 -11.37 -7.67 9.83
N ARG A 147 -10.80 -6.94 8.89
CA ARG A 147 -11.38 -6.71 7.56
C ARG A 147 -10.33 -6.84 6.47
N ASN A 148 -10.75 -7.31 5.30
CA ASN A 148 -9.94 -7.24 4.10
C ASN A 148 -10.20 -5.91 3.42
N GLN A 149 -9.14 -5.15 3.15
CA GLN A 149 -9.20 -3.99 2.28
C GLN A 149 -8.89 -4.42 0.85
N ASP A 150 -9.90 -4.35 -0.01
CA ASP A 150 -9.78 -4.56 -1.47
C ASP A 150 -8.99 -3.39 -2.08
N LYS A 151 -7.66 -3.52 -2.07
CA LYS A 151 -6.76 -2.57 -2.72
C LYS A 151 -6.70 -2.80 -4.23
N GLU A 152 -7.09 -3.98 -4.70
CA GLU A 152 -7.15 -4.32 -6.12
C GLU A 152 -8.20 -3.48 -6.84
N GLY A 153 -9.42 -3.41 -6.30
CA GLY A 153 -10.50 -2.61 -6.86
C GLY A 153 -10.18 -1.11 -6.91
N GLU A 154 -9.51 -0.59 -5.88
CA GLU A 154 -9.06 0.82 -5.86
C GLU A 154 -7.96 1.08 -6.88
N PHE A 155 -6.95 0.21 -6.95
CA PHE A 155 -5.86 0.30 -7.91
C PHE A 155 -6.35 0.24 -9.35
N MET A 156 -7.26 -0.70 -9.65
CA MET A 156 -7.84 -0.87 -10.98
C MET A 156 -8.68 0.34 -11.40
N ARG A 157 -9.40 0.99 -10.48
CA ARG A 157 -10.12 2.25 -10.76
C ARG A 157 -9.17 3.39 -11.10
N ILE A 158 -8.05 3.52 -10.38
CA ILE A 158 -7.02 4.52 -10.68
C ILE A 158 -6.44 4.27 -12.07
N LYS A 159 -6.08 3.02 -12.39
CA LYS A 159 -5.56 2.63 -13.70
C LYS A 159 -6.56 2.88 -14.84
N ALA A 160 -7.82 2.54 -14.66
CA ALA A 160 -8.87 2.82 -15.63
C ALA A 160 -9.01 4.33 -15.89
N ARG A 161 -8.91 5.16 -14.85
CA ARG A 161 -8.96 6.63 -14.98
C ARG A 161 -7.77 7.18 -15.74
N GLU A 162 -6.56 6.72 -15.43
CA GLU A 162 -5.33 7.10 -16.15
C GLU A 162 -5.41 6.73 -17.63
N ALA A 163 -5.89 5.53 -17.96
CA ALA A 163 -6.05 5.07 -19.33
C ALA A 163 -7.07 5.92 -20.11
N LEU A 164 -8.22 6.23 -19.50
CA LEU A 164 -9.23 7.09 -20.11
C LEU A 164 -8.73 8.52 -20.34
N GLN A 165 -7.98 9.08 -19.38
CA GLN A 165 -7.39 10.41 -19.52
C GLN A 165 -6.36 10.44 -20.65
N ARG A 166 -5.51 9.42 -20.75
CA ARG A 166 -4.51 9.30 -21.81
C ARG A 166 -5.17 9.26 -23.19
N ARG A 167 -6.18 8.39 -23.37
CA ARG A 167 -6.90 8.29 -24.64
C ARG A 167 -7.54 9.62 -25.05
N LYS A 168 -8.19 10.32 -24.10
CA LYS A 168 -8.77 11.64 -24.37
C LYS A 168 -7.72 12.70 -24.70
N ALA A 169 -6.56 12.66 -24.06
CA ALA A 169 -5.47 13.59 -24.33
C ALA A 169 -4.87 13.36 -25.73
N GLU A 170 -4.73 12.10 -26.16
CA GLU A 170 -4.29 11.74 -27.52
C GLU A 170 -5.30 12.23 -28.57
N GLU A 171 -6.60 11.93 -28.38
CA GLU A 171 -7.69 12.40 -29.27
C GLU A 171 -7.70 13.94 -29.39
N ALA A 172 -7.61 14.65 -28.26
CA ALA A 172 -7.60 16.11 -28.24
C ALA A 172 -6.33 16.72 -28.87
N THR A 173 -5.18 16.04 -28.73
CA THR A 173 -3.92 16.47 -29.35
C THR A 173 -4.01 16.35 -30.87
N GLU A 174 -4.56 15.25 -31.40
CA GLU A 174 -4.75 15.10 -32.84
C GLU A 174 -5.71 16.14 -33.42
N GLU A 175 -6.83 16.39 -32.74
CA GLU A 175 -7.80 17.41 -33.16
C GLU A 175 -7.16 18.80 -33.16
N TRP A 176 -6.41 19.13 -32.11
CA TRP A 176 -5.67 20.39 -32.01
C TRP A 176 -4.61 20.53 -33.11
N LEU A 177 -3.86 19.47 -33.42
CA LEU A 177 -2.86 19.48 -34.50
C LEU A 177 -3.49 19.66 -35.88
N ARG A 178 -4.68 19.06 -36.13
CA ARG A 178 -5.43 19.29 -37.38
C ARG A 178 -5.86 20.74 -37.50
N GLN A 179 -6.44 21.31 -36.44
CA GLN A 179 -6.84 22.72 -36.42
C GLN A 179 -5.65 23.65 -36.66
N LEU A 180 -4.54 23.41 -35.96
CA LEU A 180 -3.32 24.20 -36.11
C LEU A 180 -2.76 24.15 -37.55
N ARG A 181 -2.82 22.97 -38.20
CA ARG A 181 -2.41 22.81 -39.60
C ARG A 181 -3.35 23.55 -40.54
N ASP A 182 -4.67 23.47 -40.33
CA ASP A 182 -5.66 24.07 -41.21
C ASP A 182 -5.66 25.60 -41.11
N GLU A 183 -5.28 26.18 -39.95
CA GLU A 183 -5.13 27.62 -39.75
C GLU A 183 -3.75 28.18 -40.15
N ALA A 184 -2.73 27.32 -40.27
CA ALA A 184 -1.39 27.75 -40.63
C ALA A 184 -1.25 28.04 -42.14
N TYR A 185 -0.63 29.17 -42.49
CA TYR A 185 -0.16 29.40 -43.85
C TYR A 185 1.11 28.56 -44.10
N VAL A 186 1.00 27.50 -44.89
CA VAL A 186 2.11 26.60 -45.24
C VAL A 186 2.42 26.73 -46.73
N GLU A 187 3.60 27.24 -47.07
CA GLU A 187 4.12 27.28 -48.44
C GLU A 187 5.12 26.13 -48.62
N ILE A 188 4.75 25.09 -49.38
CA ILE A 188 5.64 23.98 -49.72
C ILE A 188 6.34 24.34 -51.03
N ARG A 189 7.63 24.71 -50.94
CA ARG A 189 8.49 24.81 -52.12
C ARG A 189 9.11 23.45 -52.37
N LEU A 190 8.67 22.79 -53.42
CA LEU A 190 9.38 21.66 -54.00
C LEU A 190 10.44 22.26 -54.92
N ASP A 191 11.72 22.08 -54.61
CA ASP A 191 12.76 22.32 -55.59
C ASP A 191 12.58 21.24 -56.67
N GLU A 192 12.23 21.66 -57.89
CA GLU A 192 12.19 20.77 -59.05
C GLU A 192 13.61 20.24 -59.27
N ASP A 193 13.77 18.91 -59.17
CA ASP A 193 14.98 18.23 -59.64
C ASP A 193 15.27 18.70 -61.07
N ASP A 194 16.48 19.22 -61.25
CA ASP A 194 17.12 19.59 -62.50
C ASP A 194 16.81 18.55 -63.60
N GLN A 195 15.88 18.88 -64.50
CA GLN A 195 15.82 18.26 -65.82
C GLN A 195 16.81 18.99 -66.73
N GLN A 196 18.03 18.46 -66.84
CA GLN A 196 18.80 18.40 -68.09
C GLN A 196 20.01 17.48 -68.00
#